data_AF-A0A4R0XPQ3-F1
#
_entry.id   AF-A0A4R0XPQ3-F1
#
_cell.length_a   1.000
_cell.length_b   1.000
_cell.length_c   1.000
_cell.angle_alpha   90.00
_cell.angle_beta   90.00
_cell.angle_gamma   90.00
#
_symmetry.space_group_name_H-M   'P 1'
#
loop_
_entity.id
_entity.type
_entity.pdbx_description
1 polymer ?
#
loop_
_entity_poly.entity_id
_entity_poly.type
_entity_poly.pdbx_seq_one_letter_code
_entity_poly.pdbx_strand_id
1 'polypeptide(L)'
;TNLKRQFTNLGLKHQGGRTLAEVIADIMKVGPTDVAGILAGINKETDSKIKITDNGTTITKIDLAVNAAGDGIDVTIETTTNLATQPIETVKVSISGKNDAQIAIINATKLKATNIANIERMLKDVDIKAGQGTDTIAEVIAKMKKKGASVADIIAAIRAIAGVDLSTGHKGTDITGIDLTRDPKNPNQIKIVVHTRTKGAAPEAGDANGNFIGNNDNIANASKARDKHAGDIKKKIDGVDIKIPQGKTKISDIVKDIKKAIKAATKPDGTVDIKKVIAAVKRTTGVDLGTGQMGKKPNVTDITSIDVKGNPDGTI
;
A
#
# COMPACT_ATOMS: atom_id res chain seq x y z
N THR A 1 -45.19 -37.17 11.36
CA THR A 1 -45.37 -36.24 12.51
C THR A 1 -45.23 -34.78 12.07
N ASN A 2 -45.94 -33.85 12.73
CA ASN A 2 -45.83 -32.40 12.48
C ASN A 2 -44.41 -31.86 12.75
N LEU A 3 -43.68 -32.48 13.68
CA LEU A 3 -42.27 -32.15 13.94
C LEU A 3 -41.39 -32.30 12.69
N LYS A 4 -41.58 -33.36 11.88
CA LYS A 4 -40.83 -33.54 10.61
C LYS A 4 -41.00 -32.34 9.66
N ARG A 5 -42.19 -31.72 9.63
CA ARG A 5 -42.45 -30.55 8.78
C ARG A 5 -41.66 -29.33 9.23
N GLN A 6 -41.34 -29.20 10.51
CA GLN A 6 -40.55 -28.07 11.04
C GLN A 6 -39.11 -28.07 10.52
N PHE A 7 -38.60 -29.22 10.07
CA PHE A 7 -37.27 -29.36 9.48
C PHE A 7 -37.28 -29.36 7.94
N THR A 8 -38.45 -29.25 7.31
CA THR A 8 -38.56 -29.30 5.84
C THR A 8 -38.04 -28.00 5.23
N ASN A 9 -37.20 -28.10 4.20
CA ASN A 9 -36.61 -26.97 3.47
C ASN A 9 -35.75 -26.01 4.33
N LEU A 10 -35.18 -26.50 5.42
CA LEU A 10 -34.20 -25.72 6.17
C LEU A 10 -32.89 -25.63 5.41
N GLY A 11 -32.23 -24.48 5.56
CA GLY A 11 -30.89 -24.24 5.04
C GLY A 11 -30.10 -23.36 5.98
N LEU A 12 -28.81 -23.64 6.10
CA LEU A 12 -27.91 -22.85 6.94
C LEU A 12 -27.81 -21.43 6.41
N LYS A 13 -28.23 -20.46 7.22
CA LYS A 13 -28.15 -19.02 6.93
C LYS A 13 -26.84 -18.43 7.41
N HIS A 14 -26.31 -18.97 8.50
CA HIS A 14 -25.14 -18.40 9.18
C HIS A 14 -23.85 -19.20 9.03
N GLN A 15 -23.82 -20.26 8.21
CA GLN A 15 -22.62 -21.08 7.97
C GLN A 15 -21.37 -20.25 7.68
N GLY A 16 -21.51 -19.18 6.87
CA GLY A 16 -20.43 -18.26 6.59
C GLY A 16 -19.24 -18.95 5.89
N GLY A 17 -18.07 -18.91 6.53
CA GLY A 17 -16.84 -19.58 6.05
C GLY A 17 -16.52 -20.89 6.77
N ARG A 18 -17.47 -21.44 7.52
CA ARG A 18 -17.32 -22.69 8.27
C ARG A 18 -17.74 -23.89 7.42
N THR A 19 -16.99 -24.98 7.54
CA THR A 19 -17.38 -26.29 7.03
C THR A 19 -18.62 -26.80 7.76
N LEU A 20 -19.32 -27.78 7.16
CA LEU A 20 -20.48 -28.40 7.82
C LEU A 20 -20.08 -29.09 9.13
N ALA A 21 -18.89 -29.70 9.17
CA ALA A 21 -18.35 -30.32 10.38
C ALA A 21 -18.12 -29.31 11.52
N GLU A 22 -17.60 -28.12 11.22
CA GLU A 22 -17.44 -27.04 12.20
C GLU A 22 -18.80 -26.51 12.71
N VAL A 23 -19.80 -26.40 11.83
CA VAL A 23 -21.17 -26.02 12.24
C VAL A 23 -21.76 -27.08 13.17
N ILE A 24 -21.64 -28.37 12.84
CA ILE A 24 -22.10 -29.46 13.71
C ILE A 24 -21.38 -29.41 15.05
N ALA A 25 -20.05 -29.25 15.07
CA ALA A 25 -19.28 -29.17 16.31
C ALA A 25 -19.72 -28.00 17.20
N ASP A 26 -20.04 -26.84 16.61
CA ASP A 26 -20.54 -25.68 17.36
C ASP A 26 -21.94 -25.94 17.94
N ILE A 27 -22.85 -26.53 17.15
CA ILE A 27 -24.20 -26.93 17.63
C ILE A 27 -24.10 -27.96 18.76
N MET A 28 -23.24 -28.96 18.61
CA MET A 28 -23.08 -30.08 19.55
C MET A 28 -22.24 -29.73 20.78
N LYS A 29 -21.71 -28.51 20.88
CA LYS A 29 -20.87 -28.06 22.00
C LYS A 29 -21.58 -28.10 23.36
N VAL A 30 -22.92 -28.03 23.37
CA VAL A 30 -23.77 -28.17 24.56
C VAL A 30 -23.81 -29.61 25.11
N GLY A 31 -23.31 -30.59 24.35
CA GLY A 31 -23.31 -32.01 24.70
C GLY A 31 -24.37 -32.80 23.94
N PRO A 32 -24.13 -34.10 23.65
CA PRO A 32 -24.99 -34.90 22.76
C PRO A 32 -26.35 -35.27 23.37
N THR A 33 -26.53 -35.09 24.68
CA THR A 33 -27.78 -35.39 25.39
C THR A 33 -28.67 -34.16 25.59
N ASP A 34 -28.16 -32.94 25.34
CA ASP A 34 -28.94 -31.71 25.51
C ASP A 34 -29.73 -31.38 24.24
N VAL A 35 -30.87 -32.06 24.08
CA VAL A 35 -31.78 -31.87 22.93
C VAL A 35 -32.22 -30.41 22.79
N ALA A 36 -32.50 -29.73 23.90
CA ALA A 36 -32.96 -28.33 23.87
C ALA A 36 -31.85 -27.40 23.38
N GLY A 37 -30.62 -27.58 23.86
CA GLY A 37 -29.45 -26.84 23.40
C GLY A 37 -29.12 -27.12 21.93
N ILE A 38 -29.18 -28.39 21.50
CA ILE A 38 -28.97 -28.77 20.09
C ILE A 38 -30.01 -28.10 19.18
N LEU A 39 -31.30 -28.12 19.55
CA LEU A 39 -32.36 -27.42 18.81
C LEU A 39 -32.15 -25.91 18.77
N ALA A 40 -31.69 -25.31 19.88
CA ALA A 40 -31.35 -23.89 19.91
C ALA A 40 -30.20 -23.57 18.94
N GLY A 41 -29.17 -24.42 18.86
CA GLY A 41 -28.08 -24.31 17.89
C GLY A 41 -28.57 -24.42 16.44
N ILE A 42 -29.41 -25.40 16.13
CA ILE A 42 -30.03 -25.55 14.80
C ILE A 42 -30.84 -24.30 14.46
N ASN A 43 -31.74 -23.86 15.34
CA ASN A 43 -32.57 -22.68 15.15
C ASN A 43 -31.74 -21.41 14.89
N LYS A 44 -30.62 -21.26 15.61
CA LYS A 44 -29.68 -20.14 15.41
C LYS A 44 -29.03 -20.19 14.03
N GLU A 45 -28.61 -21.37 13.56
CA GLU A 45 -27.92 -21.50 12.26
C GLU A 45 -28.87 -21.41 11.05
N THR A 46 -30.13 -21.79 11.22
CA THR A 46 -31.14 -21.82 10.14
C THR A 46 -32.19 -20.70 10.22
N ASP A 47 -32.11 -19.79 11.18
CA ASP A 47 -33.15 -18.79 11.52
C ASP A 47 -34.55 -19.42 11.68
N SER A 48 -34.60 -20.61 12.29
CA SER A 48 -35.82 -21.40 12.44
C SER A 48 -36.42 -21.31 13.84
N LYS A 49 -37.64 -21.83 14.00
CA LYS A 49 -38.37 -21.87 15.28
C LYS A 49 -38.90 -23.27 15.55
N ILE A 50 -37.99 -24.24 15.48
CA ILE A 50 -38.30 -25.64 15.76
C ILE A 50 -38.60 -25.79 17.25
N LYS A 51 -39.71 -26.45 17.55
CA LYS A 51 -40.19 -26.75 18.90
C LYS A 51 -39.75 -28.16 19.30
N ILE A 52 -39.38 -28.34 20.57
CA ILE A 52 -39.04 -29.65 21.13
C ILE A 52 -40.26 -30.58 21.24
N THR A 53 -41.44 -30.01 21.51
CA THR A 53 -42.72 -30.72 21.59
C THR A 53 -43.74 -30.03 20.69
N ASP A 54 -44.48 -30.82 19.92
CA ASP A 54 -45.56 -30.33 19.05
C ASP A 54 -46.65 -31.41 18.93
N ASN A 55 -47.91 -31.02 19.15
CA ASN A 55 -49.09 -31.89 19.11
C ASN A 55 -48.94 -33.24 19.86
N GLY A 56 -48.35 -33.22 21.07
CA GLY A 56 -48.21 -34.41 21.92
C GLY A 56 -47.06 -35.34 21.56
N THR A 57 -46.25 -34.99 20.55
CA THR A 57 -44.98 -35.66 20.23
C THR A 57 -43.82 -34.81 20.73
N THR A 58 -42.83 -35.43 21.38
CA THR A 58 -41.62 -34.77 21.92
C THR A 58 -40.36 -35.35 21.27
N ILE A 59 -39.39 -34.51 20.91
CA ILE A 59 -38.06 -34.92 20.47
C ILE A 59 -37.25 -35.38 21.69
N THR A 60 -36.75 -36.60 21.67
CA THR A 60 -35.99 -37.23 22.77
C THR A 60 -34.51 -37.39 22.46
N LYS A 61 -34.13 -37.41 21.18
CA LYS A 61 -32.73 -37.51 20.73
C LYS A 61 -32.54 -36.79 19.40
N ILE A 62 -31.37 -36.16 19.23
CA ILE A 62 -30.93 -35.59 17.96
C ILE A 62 -29.48 -36.02 17.70
N ASP A 63 -29.24 -36.65 16.56
CA ASP A 63 -27.91 -36.92 16.04
C ASP A 63 -27.68 -36.11 14.75
N LEU A 64 -26.50 -35.51 14.62
CA LEU A 64 -26.11 -34.69 13.48
C LEU A 64 -24.89 -35.29 12.79
N ALA A 65 -24.95 -35.40 11.46
CA ALA A 65 -23.83 -35.83 10.63
C ALA A 65 -23.80 -35.03 9.33
N VAL A 66 -22.60 -34.86 8.73
CA VAL A 66 -22.51 -34.38 7.35
C VAL A 66 -23.16 -35.44 6.46
N ASN A 67 -24.05 -35.02 5.56
CA ASN A 67 -24.72 -35.94 4.66
C ASN A 67 -23.72 -36.57 3.67
N ALA A 68 -24.12 -37.69 3.05
CA ALA A 68 -23.22 -38.43 2.15
C ALA A 68 -22.79 -37.61 0.91
N ALA A 69 -23.59 -36.63 0.49
CA ALA A 69 -23.28 -35.74 -0.62
C ALA A 69 -22.31 -34.60 -0.25
N GLY A 70 -22.10 -34.36 1.05
CA GLY A 70 -21.26 -33.28 1.56
C GLY A 70 -21.86 -31.87 1.42
N ASP A 71 -23.14 -31.75 1.11
CA ASP A 71 -23.85 -30.48 0.84
C ASP A 71 -24.96 -30.17 1.86
N GLY A 72 -25.01 -30.92 2.95
CA GLY A 72 -25.97 -30.69 4.02
C GLY A 72 -25.65 -31.46 5.30
N ILE A 73 -26.47 -31.22 6.32
CA ILE A 73 -26.42 -31.92 7.60
C ILE A 73 -27.61 -32.87 7.64
N ASP A 74 -27.35 -34.16 7.76
CA ASP A 74 -28.37 -35.14 8.12
C ASP A 74 -28.67 -35.03 9.60
N VAL A 75 -29.94 -34.78 9.90
CA VAL A 75 -30.49 -34.70 11.26
C VAL A 75 -31.34 -35.95 11.47
N THR A 76 -30.88 -36.81 12.38
CA THR A 76 -31.66 -37.97 12.84
C THR A 76 -32.32 -37.60 14.15
N ILE A 77 -33.65 -37.69 14.20
CA ILE A 77 -34.48 -37.25 15.30
C ILE A 77 -35.23 -38.48 15.82
N GLU A 78 -35.08 -38.78 17.10
CA GLU A 78 -35.97 -39.71 17.79
C GLU A 78 -37.09 -38.93 18.48
N THR A 79 -38.33 -39.39 18.31
CA THR A 79 -39.49 -38.75 18.93
C THR A 79 -40.34 -39.76 19.68
N THR A 80 -40.93 -39.30 20.78
CA THR A 80 -41.91 -40.07 21.56
C THR A 80 -43.28 -39.42 21.48
N THR A 81 -44.32 -40.22 21.18
CA THR A 81 -45.73 -39.79 21.21
C THR A 81 -46.47 -40.61 22.26
N ASN A 82 -47.05 -39.94 23.26
CA ASN A 82 -47.82 -40.63 24.29
C ASN A 82 -49.05 -41.32 23.70
N LEU A 83 -49.32 -42.55 24.15
CA LEU A 83 -50.49 -43.35 23.77
C LEU A 83 -50.53 -43.78 22.28
N ALA A 84 -49.45 -43.60 21.52
CA ALA A 84 -49.34 -44.15 20.17
C ALA A 84 -49.03 -45.65 20.22
N THR A 85 -49.57 -46.40 19.25
CA THR A 85 -49.31 -47.86 19.10
C THR A 85 -47.85 -48.17 18.81
N GLN A 86 -47.13 -47.24 18.17
CA GLN A 86 -45.66 -47.19 18.13
C GLN A 86 -45.23 -45.89 18.81
N PRO A 87 -44.84 -45.93 20.08
CA PRO A 87 -44.58 -44.72 20.85
C PRO A 87 -43.30 -44.01 20.44
N ILE A 88 -42.33 -44.71 19.83
CA ILE A 88 -41.05 -44.16 19.38
C ILE A 88 -40.97 -44.22 17.86
N GLU A 89 -40.63 -43.08 17.24
CA GLU A 89 -40.36 -42.98 15.80
C GLU A 89 -38.99 -42.32 15.57
N THR A 90 -38.23 -42.83 14.60
CA THR A 90 -37.01 -42.19 14.11
C THR A 90 -37.27 -41.51 12.76
N VAL A 91 -36.92 -40.24 12.66
CA VAL A 91 -37.08 -39.43 11.46
C VAL A 91 -35.71 -38.93 11.00
N LYS A 92 -35.42 -39.08 9.71
CA LYS A 92 -34.26 -38.43 9.07
C LYS A 92 -34.74 -37.27 8.22
N VAL A 93 -34.09 -36.13 8.39
CA VAL A 93 -34.27 -34.90 7.60
C VAL A 93 -32.90 -34.33 7.27
N SER A 94 -32.83 -33.46 6.26
CA SER A 94 -31.57 -32.82 5.89
C SER A 94 -31.72 -31.31 5.91
N ILE A 95 -30.70 -30.63 6.43
CA ILE A 95 -30.55 -29.18 6.39
C ILE A 95 -29.53 -28.88 5.30
N SER A 96 -29.95 -28.16 4.27
CA SER A 96 -29.06 -27.77 3.17
C SER A 96 -27.97 -26.80 3.64
N GLY A 97 -26.78 -26.92 3.07
CA GLY A 97 -25.65 -26.05 3.36
C GLY A 97 -24.72 -25.92 2.17
N LYS A 98 -23.61 -25.20 2.38
CA LYS A 98 -22.51 -25.14 1.43
C LYS A 98 -21.55 -26.29 1.71
N ASN A 99 -21.09 -26.94 0.65
CA ASN A 99 -20.08 -27.98 0.75
C ASN A 99 -18.68 -27.38 0.98
N ASP A 100 -17.72 -28.24 1.32
CA ASP A 100 -16.36 -27.80 1.66
C ASP A 100 -15.65 -27.09 0.49
N ALA A 101 -15.93 -27.47 -0.76
CA ALA A 101 -15.39 -26.80 -1.94
C ALA A 101 -15.90 -25.34 -2.05
N GLN A 102 -17.21 -25.14 -1.84
CA GLN A 102 -17.81 -23.80 -1.80
C GLN A 102 -17.27 -22.97 -0.63
N ILE A 103 -17.07 -23.58 0.54
CA ILE A 103 -16.48 -22.91 1.71
C ILE A 103 -15.03 -22.50 1.46
N ALA A 104 -14.23 -23.37 0.83
CA ALA A 104 -12.87 -23.04 0.42
C ALA A 104 -12.83 -21.82 -0.51
N ILE A 105 -13.75 -21.74 -1.48
CA ILE A 105 -13.88 -20.58 -2.38
C ILE A 105 -14.23 -19.30 -1.60
N ILE A 106 -15.18 -19.38 -0.67
CA ILE A 106 -15.57 -18.23 0.17
C ILE A 106 -14.39 -17.73 0.99
N ASN A 107 -13.64 -18.63 1.63
CA ASN A 107 -12.50 -18.28 2.46
C ASN A 107 -11.35 -17.70 1.64
N ALA A 108 -11.04 -18.27 0.48
CA ALA A 108 -10.06 -17.72 -0.45
C ALA A 108 -10.47 -16.33 -0.98
N THR A 109 -11.75 -16.12 -1.26
CA THR A 109 -12.27 -14.82 -1.73
C THR A 109 -12.19 -13.75 -0.63
N LYS A 110 -12.51 -14.11 0.62
CA LYS A 110 -12.33 -13.21 1.78
C LYS A 110 -10.85 -12.86 1.99
N LEU A 111 -9.97 -13.86 1.94
CA LEU A 111 -8.52 -13.65 2.04
C LEU A 111 -8.01 -12.69 0.96
N LYS A 112 -8.45 -12.88 -0.30
CA LYS A 112 -8.13 -11.98 -1.41
C LYS A 112 -8.53 -10.54 -1.09
N ALA A 113 -9.76 -10.33 -0.65
CA ALA A 113 -10.26 -8.98 -0.32
C ALA A 113 -9.46 -8.32 0.80
N THR A 114 -9.13 -9.06 1.86
CA THR A 114 -8.28 -8.57 2.95
C THR A 114 -6.87 -8.21 2.47
N ASN A 115 -6.27 -9.06 1.63
CA ASN A 115 -4.92 -8.82 1.11
C ASN A 115 -4.87 -7.64 0.13
N ILE A 116 -5.86 -7.48 -0.74
CA ILE A 116 -5.99 -6.29 -1.61
C ILE A 116 -6.07 -5.04 -0.75
N ALA A 117 -6.96 -4.99 0.25
CA ALA A 117 -7.09 -3.83 1.13
C ALA A 117 -5.79 -3.51 1.90
N ASN A 118 -5.02 -4.52 2.28
CA ASN A 118 -3.70 -4.32 2.89
C ASN A 118 -2.71 -3.69 1.92
N ILE A 119 -2.64 -4.19 0.68
CA ILE A 119 -1.76 -3.63 -0.37
C ILE A 119 -2.15 -2.17 -0.66
N GLU A 120 -3.44 -1.89 -0.82
CA GLU A 120 -3.93 -0.51 -1.06
C GLU A 120 -3.54 0.44 0.07
N ARG A 121 -3.65 0.00 1.33
CA ARG A 121 -3.22 0.78 2.49
C ARG A 121 -1.72 1.07 2.49
N MET A 122 -0.89 0.15 2.01
CA MET A 122 0.57 0.35 1.91
C MET A 122 0.95 1.33 0.81
N LEU A 123 0.10 1.50 -0.20
CA LEU A 123 0.36 2.34 -1.39
C LEU A 123 -0.35 3.69 -1.35
N LYS A 124 -1.22 3.93 -0.38
CA LYS A 124 -2.04 5.14 -0.33
C LYS A 124 -1.21 6.35 0.09
N ASP A 125 -1.19 7.37 -0.76
CA ASP A 125 -0.64 8.71 -0.51
C ASP A 125 0.81 8.70 0.00
N VAL A 126 1.62 7.75 -0.48
CA VAL A 126 3.02 7.62 -0.03
C VAL A 126 3.84 8.77 -0.58
N ASP A 127 4.48 9.54 0.32
CA ASP A 127 5.37 10.64 -0.06
C ASP A 127 6.72 10.09 -0.52
N ILE A 128 7.06 10.35 -1.79
CA ILE A 128 8.33 9.94 -2.39
C ILE A 128 9.26 11.13 -2.65
N LYS A 129 8.93 12.35 -2.20
CA LYS A 129 9.72 13.57 -2.51
C LYS A 129 11.18 13.44 -2.08
N ALA A 130 11.44 12.81 -0.93
CA ALA A 130 12.79 12.58 -0.45
C ALA A 130 13.53 11.53 -1.31
N GLY A 131 12.87 10.43 -1.66
CA GLY A 131 13.45 9.36 -2.49
C GLY A 131 13.56 9.70 -3.99
N GLN A 132 12.78 10.66 -4.47
CA GLN A 132 12.81 11.18 -5.84
C GLN A 132 14.08 11.98 -6.13
N GLY A 133 14.66 12.65 -5.11
CA GLY A 133 15.80 13.53 -5.30
C GLY A 133 15.51 14.61 -6.35
N THR A 134 16.35 14.67 -7.38
CA THR A 134 16.20 15.64 -8.48
C THR A 134 15.45 15.07 -9.70
N ASP A 135 15.08 13.79 -9.69
CA ASP A 135 14.40 13.17 -10.83
C ASP A 135 12.99 13.70 -11.05
N THR A 136 12.55 13.73 -12.29
CA THR A 136 11.15 13.95 -12.67
C THR A 136 10.32 12.71 -12.36
N ILE A 137 8.99 12.85 -12.32
CA ILE A 137 8.09 11.70 -12.11
C ILE A 137 8.31 10.61 -13.18
N ALA A 138 8.54 11.00 -14.43
CA ALA A 138 8.81 10.07 -15.52
C ALA A 138 10.10 9.27 -15.31
N GLU A 139 11.16 9.92 -14.82
CA GLU A 139 12.43 9.25 -14.51
C GLU A 139 12.30 8.33 -13.30
N VAL A 140 11.53 8.71 -12.27
CA VAL A 140 11.22 7.83 -11.14
C VAL A 140 10.48 6.58 -11.61
N ILE A 141 9.46 6.72 -12.46
CA ILE A 141 8.74 5.59 -13.06
C ILE A 141 9.71 4.71 -13.85
N ALA A 142 10.61 5.29 -14.65
CA ALA A 142 11.59 4.54 -15.42
C ALA A 142 12.61 3.79 -14.54
N LYS A 143 12.98 4.35 -13.38
CA LYS A 143 13.83 3.68 -12.39
C LYS A 143 13.10 2.51 -11.71
N MET A 144 11.82 2.65 -11.44
CA MET A 144 11.01 1.57 -10.86
C MET A 144 10.67 0.47 -11.88
N LYS A 145 10.38 0.84 -13.14
CA LYS A 145 9.99 -0.06 -14.23
C LYS A 145 11.05 -0.07 -15.33
N LYS A 146 12.28 -0.47 -14.97
CA LYS A 146 13.37 -0.63 -15.96
C LYS A 146 12.93 -1.64 -17.03
N LYS A 147 13.27 -1.38 -18.30
CA LYS A 147 12.93 -2.29 -19.41
C LYS A 147 13.44 -3.71 -19.11
N GLY A 148 12.54 -4.69 -19.15
CA GLY A 148 12.84 -6.10 -18.86
C GLY A 148 12.89 -6.46 -17.37
N ALA A 149 12.53 -5.55 -16.45
CA ALA A 149 12.45 -5.83 -15.02
C ALA A 149 11.38 -6.90 -14.72
N SER A 150 11.74 -7.83 -13.83
CA SER A 150 10.77 -8.77 -13.24
C SER A 150 9.87 -8.05 -12.21
N VAL A 151 8.76 -8.68 -11.82
CA VAL A 151 7.89 -8.16 -10.74
C VAL A 151 8.68 -7.97 -9.44
N ALA A 152 9.58 -8.89 -9.12
CA ALA A 152 10.44 -8.79 -7.93
C ALA A 152 11.38 -7.57 -7.99
N ASP A 153 11.94 -7.29 -9.17
CA ASP A 153 12.79 -6.10 -9.37
C ASP A 153 11.99 -4.80 -9.19
N ILE A 154 10.76 -4.77 -9.69
CA ILE A 154 9.87 -3.61 -9.52
C ILE A 154 9.52 -3.41 -8.04
N ILE A 155 9.21 -4.48 -7.30
CA ILE A 155 8.95 -4.42 -5.85
C ILE A 155 10.19 -3.89 -5.10
N ALA A 156 11.38 -4.39 -5.43
CA ALA A 156 12.63 -3.92 -4.81
C ALA A 156 12.88 -2.43 -5.08
N ALA A 157 12.62 -1.96 -6.31
CA ALA A 157 12.76 -0.55 -6.66
C ALA A 157 11.72 0.34 -5.96
N ILE A 158 10.47 -0.12 -5.84
CA ILE A 158 9.42 0.55 -5.04
C ILE A 158 9.89 0.70 -3.59
N ARG A 159 10.41 -0.37 -2.99
CA ARG A 159 10.95 -0.33 -1.62
C ARG A 159 12.10 0.67 -1.48
N ALA A 160 13.03 0.69 -2.45
CA ALA A 160 14.20 1.56 -2.40
C ALA A 160 13.83 3.06 -2.50
N ILE A 161 12.84 3.40 -3.34
CA ILE A 161 12.48 4.80 -3.60
C ILE A 161 11.38 5.29 -2.64
N ALA A 162 10.38 4.46 -2.36
CA ALA A 162 9.19 4.84 -1.60
C ALA A 162 9.17 4.26 -0.18
N GLY A 163 10.09 3.37 0.19
CA GLY A 163 10.09 2.71 1.51
C GLY A 163 8.98 1.66 1.68
N VAL A 164 8.21 1.37 0.63
CA VAL A 164 7.07 0.44 0.68
C VAL A 164 7.53 -0.99 0.40
N ASP A 165 7.32 -1.89 1.35
CA ASP A 165 7.69 -3.30 1.21
C ASP A 165 6.50 -4.19 0.83
N LEU A 166 6.20 -4.24 -0.47
CA LEU A 166 5.14 -5.09 -1.03
C LEU A 166 5.43 -6.60 -0.92
N SER A 167 6.56 -7.06 -0.36
CA SER A 167 6.81 -8.49 -0.14
C SER A 167 6.12 -9.05 1.11
N THR A 168 5.48 -8.18 1.90
CA THR A 168 4.85 -8.54 3.17
C THR A 168 3.34 -8.22 3.19
N GLY A 169 2.60 -8.78 4.15
CA GLY A 169 1.20 -8.37 4.42
C GLY A 169 0.11 -8.95 3.51
N HIS A 170 0.44 -9.78 2.52
CA HIS A 170 -0.50 -10.35 1.55
C HIS A 170 -0.39 -11.89 1.42
N LYS A 171 -0.12 -12.58 2.54
CA LYS A 171 0.09 -14.04 2.57
C LYS A 171 -1.05 -14.80 1.90
N GLY A 172 -0.72 -15.77 1.03
CA GLY A 172 -1.69 -16.56 0.28
C GLY A 172 -2.23 -15.88 -0.99
N THR A 173 -1.75 -14.66 -1.29
CA THR A 173 -1.98 -13.95 -2.54
C THR A 173 -0.63 -13.71 -3.20
N ASP A 174 -0.53 -13.93 -4.51
CA ASP A 174 0.67 -13.63 -5.29
C ASP A 174 0.52 -12.26 -5.96
N ILE A 175 1.62 -11.50 -6.04
CA ILE A 175 1.71 -10.33 -6.91
C ILE A 175 2.17 -10.81 -8.29
N THR A 176 1.31 -10.62 -9.29
CA THR A 176 1.54 -11.11 -10.66
C THR A 176 1.99 -10.02 -11.63
N GLY A 177 1.83 -8.75 -11.26
CA GLY A 177 2.21 -7.61 -12.08
C GLY A 177 2.10 -6.30 -11.33
N ILE A 178 2.82 -5.28 -11.81
CA ILE A 178 2.73 -3.92 -11.28
C ILE A 178 2.76 -2.93 -12.45
N ASP A 179 1.76 -2.07 -12.50
CA ASP A 179 1.71 -0.93 -13.40
C ASP A 179 1.95 0.38 -12.66
N LEU A 180 2.88 1.14 -13.21
CA LEU A 180 3.29 2.45 -12.72
C LEU A 180 3.07 3.45 -13.85
N THR A 181 2.17 4.40 -13.63
CA THR A 181 1.81 5.41 -14.62
C THR A 181 1.74 6.77 -13.97
N ARG A 182 1.98 7.83 -14.74
CA ARG A 182 1.72 9.19 -14.25
C ARG A 182 0.21 9.38 -14.12
N ASP A 183 -0.26 9.93 -13.01
CA ASP A 183 -1.68 10.26 -12.88
C ASP A 183 -2.02 11.41 -13.86
N PRO A 184 -2.95 11.21 -14.81
CA PRO A 184 -3.34 12.25 -15.76
C PRO A 184 -4.04 13.45 -15.10
N LYS A 185 -4.65 13.27 -13.92
CA LYS A 185 -5.32 14.33 -13.16
C LYS A 185 -4.36 15.06 -12.24
N ASN A 186 -3.38 14.35 -11.69
CA ASN A 186 -2.37 14.90 -10.79
C ASN A 186 -0.97 14.64 -11.34
N PRO A 187 -0.36 15.57 -12.09
CA PRO A 187 0.92 15.35 -12.73
C PRO A 187 2.09 15.13 -11.74
N ASN A 188 1.88 15.34 -10.45
CA ASN A 188 2.86 15.12 -9.38
C ASN A 188 2.71 13.75 -8.72
N GLN A 189 1.79 12.92 -9.21
CA GLN A 189 1.52 11.60 -8.66
C GLN A 189 1.85 10.48 -9.65
N ILE A 190 2.29 9.36 -9.09
CA ILE A 190 2.41 8.08 -9.78
C ILE A 190 1.23 7.22 -9.34
N LYS A 191 0.36 6.86 -10.27
CA LYS A 191 -0.68 5.85 -10.05
C LYS A 191 -0.06 4.46 -10.13
N ILE A 192 -0.41 3.63 -9.16
CA ILE A 192 0.08 2.26 -9.01
C ILE A 192 -1.09 1.31 -9.06
N VAL A 193 -0.99 0.28 -9.90
CA VAL A 193 -1.91 -0.85 -9.92
C VAL A 193 -1.08 -2.10 -9.68
N VAL A 194 -1.37 -2.82 -8.59
CA VAL A 194 -0.74 -4.09 -8.27
C VAL A 194 -1.72 -5.20 -8.65
N HIS A 195 -1.35 -5.99 -9.65
CA HIS A 195 -2.11 -7.15 -10.08
C HIS A 195 -1.80 -8.32 -9.14
N THR A 196 -2.86 -8.97 -8.68
CA THR A 196 -2.78 -10.04 -7.69
C THR A 196 -3.54 -11.28 -8.13
N ARG A 197 -3.13 -12.43 -7.60
CA ARG A 197 -3.82 -13.71 -7.77
C ARG A 197 -3.94 -14.42 -6.43
N THR A 198 -5.15 -14.84 -6.08
CA THR A 198 -5.39 -15.68 -4.90
C THR A 198 -6.01 -16.99 -5.36
N LYS A 199 -5.27 -18.09 -5.19
CA LYS A 199 -5.71 -19.42 -5.64
C LYS A 199 -7.02 -19.81 -4.96
N GLY A 200 -7.97 -20.30 -5.74
CA GLY A 200 -9.29 -20.74 -5.26
C GLY A 200 -10.28 -19.62 -4.95
N ALA A 201 -9.90 -18.34 -5.08
CA ALA A 201 -10.85 -17.24 -4.98
C ALA A 201 -11.72 -17.14 -6.25
N ALA A 202 -12.89 -16.53 -6.15
CA ALA A 202 -13.79 -16.32 -7.28
C ALA A 202 -14.12 -14.81 -7.47
N PRO A 203 -13.58 -14.14 -8.51
CA PRO A 203 -12.51 -14.61 -9.41
C PRO A 203 -11.15 -14.74 -8.69
N GLU A 204 -10.20 -15.47 -9.27
CA GLU A 204 -8.85 -15.61 -8.66
C GLU A 204 -8.04 -14.31 -8.73
N ALA A 205 -8.18 -13.58 -9.84
CA ALA A 205 -7.49 -12.32 -10.08
C ALA A 205 -8.13 -11.16 -9.31
N GLY A 206 -7.32 -10.13 -9.05
CA GLY A 206 -7.78 -8.85 -8.51
C GLY A 206 -6.69 -7.80 -8.56
N ASP A 207 -7.07 -6.54 -8.45
CA ASP A 207 -6.16 -5.40 -8.51
C ASP A 207 -6.23 -4.58 -7.23
N ALA A 208 -5.08 -4.15 -6.72
CA ALA A 208 -4.96 -3.18 -5.65
C ALA A 208 -4.46 -1.85 -6.22
N ASN A 209 -5.14 -0.76 -5.90
CA ASN A 209 -4.81 0.57 -6.41
C ASN A 209 -4.14 1.44 -5.33
N GLY A 210 -3.21 2.28 -5.76
CA GLY A 210 -2.61 3.28 -4.89
C GLY A 210 -1.91 4.40 -5.67
N ASN A 211 -1.24 5.27 -4.94
CA ASN A 211 -0.61 6.45 -5.50
C ASN A 211 0.60 6.91 -4.68
N PHE A 212 1.67 7.26 -5.37
CA PHE A 212 2.82 7.95 -4.77
C PHE A 212 2.78 9.43 -5.11
N ILE A 213 3.13 10.26 -4.14
CA ILE A 213 3.11 11.73 -4.24
C ILE A 213 4.56 12.21 -4.28
N GLY A 214 4.96 12.78 -5.42
CA GLY A 214 6.28 13.36 -5.62
C GLY A 214 6.26 14.88 -5.76
N ASN A 215 7.45 15.43 -6.01
CA ASN A 215 7.65 16.79 -6.47
C ASN A 215 7.18 16.92 -7.92
N ASN A 216 6.64 18.09 -8.26
CA ASN A 216 6.33 18.41 -9.64
C ASN A 216 7.61 18.48 -10.50
N ASP A 217 7.47 18.27 -11.81
CA ASP A 217 8.63 18.26 -12.71
C ASP A 217 9.36 19.62 -12.76
N ASN A 218 8.66 20.73 -12.49
CA ASN A 218 9.29 22.04 -12.46
C ASN A 218 10.27 22.18 -11.29
N ILE A 219 9.90 21.70 -10.10
CA ILE A 219 10.73 21.67 -8.90
C ILE A 219 11.90 20.70 -9.09
N ALA A 220 11.64 19.52 -9.66
CA ALA A 220 12.68 18.54 -10.00
C ALA A 220 13.71 19.15 -10.96
N ASN A 221 13.25 19.73 -12.07
CA ASN A 221 14.12 20.36 -13.08
C ASN A 221 14.88 21.57 -12.51
N ALA A 222 14.25 22.40 -11.67
CA ALA A 222 14.91 23.51 -11.01
C ALA A 222 16.03 23.03 -10.06
N SER A 223 15.78 21.93 -9.33
CA SER A 223 16.77 21.30 -8.46
C SER A 223 17.93 20.70 -9.26
N LYS A 224 17.65 20.02 -10.38
CA LYS A 224 18.70 19.53 -11.31
C LYS A 224 19.58 20.66 -11.82
N ALA A 225 18.97 21.77 -12.24
CA ALA A 225 19.72 22.93 -12.72
C ALA A 225 20.61 23.51 -11.61
N ARG A 226 20.05 23.73 -10.41
CA ARG A 226 20.80 24.19 -9.24
C ARG A 226 21.99 23.29 -8.94
N ASP A 227 21.80 21.98 -8.86
CA ASP A 227 22.84 21.04 -8.47
C ASP A 227 23.95 20.93 -9.55
N LYS A 228 23.56 20.99 -10.83
CA LYS A 228 24.52 21.10 -11.94
C LYS A 228 25.36 22.37 -11.83
N HIS A 229 24.72 23.52 -11.60
CA HIS A 229 25.41 24.80 -11.45
C HIS A 229 26.37 24.80 -10.25
N ALA A 230 25.97 24.22 -9.12
CA ALA A 230 26.84 24.08 -7.96
C ALA A 230 28.09 23.24 -8.29
N GLY A 231 27.92 22.11 -9.00
CA GLY A 231 29.04 21.28 -9.44
C GLY A 231 29.97 21.98 -10.44
N ASP A 232 29.42 22.73 -11.39
CA ASP A 232 30.20 23.50 -12.36
C ASP A 232 30.97 24.66 -11.71
N ILE A 233 30.36 25.37 -10.75
CA ILE A 233 31.03 26.42 -9.96
C ILE A 233 32.17 25.82 -9.13
N LYS A 234 31.92 24.68 -8.46
CA LYS A 234 32.94 24.00 -7.66
C LYS A 234 34.17 23.63 -8.50
N LYS A 235 33.98 23.05 -9.68
CA LYS A 235 35.09 22.72 -10.61
C LYS A 235 35.91 23.93 -11.06
N LYS A 236 35.31 25.12 -11.09
CA LYS A 236 35.98 26.35 -11.49
C LYS A 236 36.75 27.02 -10.36
N ILE A 237 36.51 26.64 -9.11
CA ILE A 237 37.14 27.22 -7.92
C ILE A 237 38.16 26.25 -7.33
N ASP A 238 37.79 24.97 -7.21
CA ASP A 238 38.66 23.93 -6.64
C ASP A 238 39.98 23.85 -7.44
N GLY A 239 41.10 24.08 -6.75
CA GLY A 239 42.45 23.96 -7.32
C GLY A 239 42.93 25.13 -8.18
N VAL A 240 42.18 26.23 -8.27
CA VAL A 240 42.67 27.43 -8.97
C VAL A 240 43.67 28.18 -8.10
N ASP A 241 44.90 28.32 -8.61
CA ASP A 241 45.92 29.16 -8.01
C ASP A 241 45.68 30.64 -8.37
N ILE A 242 45.22 31.40 -7.38
CA ILE A 242 44.98 32.84 -7.53
C ILE A 242 46.25 33.67 -7.28
N LYS A 243 47.43 33.05 -7.10
CA LYS A 243 48.71 33.74 -6.83
C LYS A 243 49.15 34.72 -7.91
N ILE A 244 48.85 34.41 -9.17
CA ILE A 244 49.19 35.29 -10.30
C ILE A 244 48.20 36.48 -10.37
N PRO A 245 46.86 36.29 -10.35
CA PRO A 245 45.90 37.40 -10.30
C PRO A 245 45.95 38.27 -9.04
N GLN A 246 46.27 37.71 -7.86
CA GLN A 246 46.29 38.47 -6.60
C GLN A 246 47.46 39.47 -6.52
N GLY A 247 48.55 39.22 -7.25
CA GLY A 247 49.77 40.03 -7.18
C GLY A 247 50.30 40.14 -5.74
N LYS A 248 50.45 41.37 -5.23
CA LYS A 248 50.88 41.66 -3.84
C LYS A 248 49.71 41.77 -2.85
N THR A 249 48.48 41.58 -3.29
CA THR A 249 47.27 41.78 -2.48
C THR A 249 47.09 40.62 -1.51
N LYS A 250 46.79 40.91 -0.25
CA LYS A 250 46.50 39.86 0.73
C LYS A 250 45.15 39.21 0.42
N ILE A 251 45.05 37.90 0.64
CA ILE A 251 43.79 37.13 0.51
C ILE A 251 42.66 37.78 1.33
N SER A 252 42.99 38.30 2.52
CA SER A 252 42.03 39.02 3.37
C SER A 252 41.39 40.23 2.68
N ASP A 253 42.12 40.92 1.80
CA ASP A 253 41.64 42.11 1.11
C ASP A 253 40.83 41.72 -0.14
N ILE A 254 41.19 40.61 -0.81
CA ILE A 254 40.37 39.99 -1.86
C ILE A 254 39.00 39.57 -1.32
N VAL A 255 38.98 38.89 -0.17
CA VAL A 255 37.73 38.47 0.48
C VAL A 255 36.88 39.69 0.88
N LYS A 256 37.48 40.77 1.38
CA LYS A 256 36.76 42.02 1.69
C LYS A 256 36.16 42.65 0.43
N ASP A 257 36.89 42.67 -0.68
CA ASP A 257 36.41 43.23 -1.94
C ASP A 257 35.21 42.45 -2.51
N ILE A 258 35.26 41.12 -2.43
CA ILE A 258 34.13 40.26 -2.82
C ILE A 258 32.93 40.51 -1.89
N LYS A 259 33.12 40.57 -0.56
CA LYS A 259 32.05 40.88 0.40
C LYS A 259 31.43 42.26 0.16
N LYS A 260 32.24 43.26 -0.17
CA LYS A 260 31.76 44.61 -0.53
C LYS A 260 30.93 44.59 -1.80
N ALA A 261 31.37 43.83 -2.81
CA ALA A 261 30.62 43.67 -4.05
C ALA A 261 29.29 42.95 -3.84
N ILE A 262 29.24 41.92 -2.98
CA ILE A 262 28.00 41.24 -2.58
C ILE A 262 27.05 42.24 -1.93
N LYS A 263 27.50 43.02 -0.93
CA LYS A 263 26.67 44.02 -0.27
C LYS A 263 26.13 45.09 -1.22
N ALA A 264 26.93 45.50 -2.21
CA ALA A 264 26.51 46.45 -3.23
C ALA A 264 25.57 45.84 -4.30
N ALA A 265 25.61 44.52 -4.47
CA ALA A 265 24.72 43.76 -5.34
C ALA A 265 23.41 43.35 -4.66
N THR A 266 23.35 43.36 -3.31
CA THR A 266 22.14 43.12 -2.54
C THR A 266 21.16 44.28 -2.67
N LYS A 267 19.95 43.98 -3.15
CA LYS A 267 18.83 44.91 -3.24
C LYS A 267 18.11 45.05 -1.90
N PRO A 268 17.26 46.08 -1.72
CA PRO A 268 16.50 46.28 -0.49
C PRO A 268 15.56 45.11 -0.10
N ASP A 269 15.13 44.32 -1.08
CA ASP A 269 14.32 43.11 -0.89
C ASP A 269 15.14 41.88 -0.45
N GLY A 270 16.46 42.04 -0.24
CA GLY A 270 17.37 40.97 0.15
C GLY A 270 17.88 40.11 -1.02
N THR A 271 17.43 40.36 -2.26
CA THR A 271 17.90 39.64 -3.45
C THR A 271 19.28 40.13 -3.90
N VAL A 272 20.14 39.24 -4.43
CA VAL A 272 21.50 39.60 -4.86
C VAL A 272 21.61 39.61 -6.39
N ASP A 273 22.15 40.69 -6.97
CA ASP A 273 22.53 40.75 -8.39
C ASP A 273 23.79 39.90 -8.64
N ILE A 274 23.55 38.64 -8.97
CA ILE A 274 24.57 37.61 -9.21
C ILE A 274 25.58 38.03 -10.28
N LYS A 275 25.18 38.79 -11.31
CA LYS A 275 26.10 39.21 -12.37
C LYS A 275 27.19 40.13 -11.83
N LYS A 276 26.83 41.03 -10.90
CA LYS A 276 27.80 41.91 -10.23
C LYS A 276 28.74 41.14 -9.32
N VAL A 277 28.24 40.12 -8.62
CA VAL A 277 29.08 39.26 -7.78
C VAL A 277 30.07 38.46 -8.62
N ILE A 278 29.63 37.83 -9.71
CA ILE A 278 30.51 37.08 -10.63
C ILE A 278 31.59 37.98 -11.24
N ALA A 279 31.21 39.18 -11.67
CA ALA A 279 32.17 40.15 -12.20
C ALA A 279 33.23 40.54 -11.16
N ALA A 280 32.83 40.72 -9.89
CA ALA A 280 33.75 41.02 -8.81
C ALA A 280 34.70 39.85 -8.49
N VAL A 281 34.20 38.61 -8.45
CA VAL A 281 35.02 37.41 -8.29
C VAL A 281 36.04 37.30 -9.43
N LYS A 282 35.60 37.42 -10.68
CA LYS A 282 36.50 37.38 -11.85
C LYS A 282 37.56 38.47 -11.80
N ARG A 283 37.19 39.70 -11.44
CA ARG A 283 38.12 40.84 -11.32
C ARG A 283 39.18 40.62 -10.25
N THR A 284 38.82 40.05 -9.11
CA THR A 284 39.68 39.97 -7.92
C THR A 284 40.49 38.68 -7.84
N THR A 285 40.01 37.60 -8.45
CA THR A 285 40.61 36.26 -8.37
C THR A 285 41.09 35.73 -9.71
N GLY A 286 40.68 36.35 -10.83
CA GLY A 286 40.88 35.80 -12.18
C GLY A 286 39.94 34.63 -12.53
N VAL A 287 39.19 34.10 -11.55
CA VAL A 287 38.28 32.96 -11.75
C VAL A 287 37.01 33.40 -12.47
N ASP A 288 36.81 32.92 -13.70
CA ASP A 288 35.58 33.16 -14.45
C ASP A 288 34.51 32.11 -14.14
N LEU A 289 33.64 32.43 -13.19
CA LEU A 289 32.47 31.60 -12.86
C LEU A 289 31.48 31.47 -14.03
N GLY A 290 31.64 32.27 -15.10
CA GLY A 290 30.84 32.27 -16.32
C GLY A 290 29.51 33.01 -16.15
N THR A 291 28.92 33.47 -17.25
CA THR A 291 27.56 34.06 -17.27
C THR A 291 26.46 33.00 -17.42
N GLY A 292 26.81 31.72 -17.23
CA GLY A 292 25.98 30.56 -17.56
C GLY A 292 24.58 30.68 -17.00
N GLN A 293 23.60 30.89 -17.90
CA GLN A 293 22.16 31.09 -17.69
C GLN A 293 21.63 30.95 -16.24
N MET A 294 22.01 31.88 -15.36
CA MET A 294 21.44 32.03 -14.03
C MET A 294 20.09 32.77 -14.12
N GLY A 295 19.11 32.17 -14.80
CA GLY A 295 17.73 32.66 -14.82
C GLY A 295 17.20 33.14 -16.17
N LYS A 296 17.05 32.24 -17.15
CA LYS A 296 16.08 32.45 -18.24
C LYS A 296 14.74 31.72 -18.05
N LYS A 297 14.53 31.02 -16.93
CA LYS A 297 13.21 30.62 -16.45
C LYS A 297 13.12 30.84 -14.93
N PRO A 298 11.97 31.35 -14.44
CA PRO A 298 11.80 31.69 -13.02
C PRO A 298 11.82 30.39 -12.22
N ASN A 299 12.30 30.45 -10.97
CA ASN A 299 12.30 29.39 -9.94
C ASN A 299 13.68 28.87 -9.51
N VAL A 300 14.79 29.39 -10.03
CA VAL A 300 15.99 29.44 -9.16
C VAL A 300 15.75 30.61 -8.23
N THR A 301 15.13 30.29 -7.10
CA THR A 301 14.80 31.19 -6.00
C THR A 301 15.97 32.12 -5.68
N ASP A 302 15.62 33.36 -5.33
CA ASP A 302 16.56 34.42 -5.00
C ASP A 302 17.72 33.92 -4.12
N ILE A 303 18.96 34.19 -4.56
CA ILE A 303 20.12 33.95 -3.70
C ILE A 303 20.08 35.01 -2.59
N THR A 304 19.73 34.59 -1.38
CA THR A 304 19.60 35.45 -0.20
C THR A 304 20.90 35.53 0.63
N SER A 305 21.87 34.66 0.38
CA SER A 305 23.18 34.70 1.05
C SER A 305 24.29 34.06 0.21
N ILE A 306 25.52 34.59 0.34
CA ILE A 306 26.76 34.08 -0.23
C ILE A 306 27.83 34.20 0.86
N ASP A 307 28.44 33.08 1.27
CA ASP A 307 29.58 33.06 2.20
C ASP A 307 30.88 32.82 1.44
N VAL A 308 31.93 33.57 1.78
CA VAL A 308 33.26 33.52 1.13
C VAL A 308 34.31 33.48 2.22
N LYS A 309 35.13 32.44 2.21
CA LYS A 309 36.26 32.21 3.12
C LYS A 309 37.56 32.15 2.30
N GLY A 310 38.69 32.34 2.95
CA GLY A 310 40.01 32.21 2.32
C GLY A 310 40.86 31.28 3.16
N ASN A 311 41.61 30.40 2.51
CA ASN A 311 42.47 29.43 3.16
C ASN A 311 43.92 29.95 3.29
N PRO A 312 44.68 29.51 4.30
CA PRO A 312 46.07 29.93 4.52
C PRO A 312 47.04 29.54 3.39
N ASP A 313 46.66 28.58 2.55
CA ASP A 313 47.45 28.04 1.43
C ASP A 313 47.36 28.86 0.14
N GLY A 314 46.51 29.89 0.11
CA GLY A 314 46.31 30.73 -1.07
C GLY A 314 45.02 30.48 -1.82
N THR A 315 44.13 29.59 -1.38
CA THR A 315 42.85 29.33 -2.06
C THR A 315 41.69 30.11 -1.43
N ILE A 316 40.57 30.21 -2.15
CA ILE A 316 39.28 30.79 -1.71
C ILE A 316 38.24 29.67 -1.63
#